data_AF-A0A3D1ASH5-F1
#
_entry.id   AF-A0A3D1ASH5-F1
#
_cell.length_a   1.000
_cell.length_b   1.000
_cell.length_c   1.000
_cell.angle_alpha   90.00
_cell.angle_beta   90.00
_cell.angle_gamma   90.00
#
_symmetry.space_group_name_H-M   'P 1'
#
loop_
_entity.id
_entity.type
_entity.pdbx_description
1 polymer ?
#
loop_
_entity_poly.entity_id
_entity_poly.type
_entity_poly.pdbx_seq_one_letter_code
_entity_poly.pdbx_strand_id
1 'polypeptide(L)'
;MRFALPFLFDVAAFAQPDIPKTWDAKKLSTFELPPPFPGVDYKRVSADYYYKIPAFTIYKTYPVYAPGREPQGYWEHLHQVEPQIAFNPLKLKTVADWTAAGEAVFDFPTISLRMPVLSKPVPTTSAIASGIGN
;
A
#
# COMPACT_ATOMS: atom_id res chain seq x y z
N MET A 1 15.48 -57.50 13.05
CA MET A 1 15.29 -56.97 11.69
C MET A 1 14.51 -55.66 11.80
N ARG A 2 15.06 -54.56 11.29
CA ARG A 2 14.48 -53.21 11.31
C ARG A 2 13.58 -53.04 10.09
N PHE A 3 12.34 -52.59 10.28
CA PHE A 3 11.54 -51.98 9.21
C PHE A 3 11.24 -50.54 9.61
N ALA A 4 12.02 -49.61 9.03
CA ALA A 4 11.70 -48.19 9.07
C ALA A 4 10.80 -47.90 7.86
N LEU A 5 9.54 -47.53 8.11
CA LEU A 5 8.67 -46.98 7.06
C LEU A 5 9.10 -45.53 6.78
N PRO A 6 9.26 -45.13 5.51
CA PRO A 6 9.47 -43.72 5.18
C PRO A 6 8.15 -42.97 5.34
N PHE A 7 8.14 -41.98 6.23
CA PHE A 7 7.15 -40.90 6.20
C PHE A 7 7.33 -40.15 4.88
N LEU A 8 6.45 -40.42 3.91
CA LEU A 8 6.27 -39.58 2.73
C LEU A 8 5.73 -38.23 3.22
N PHE A 9 6.56 -37.20 3.15
CA PHE A 9 6.12 -35.81 3.26
C PHE A 9 5.25 -35.49 2.04
N ASP A 10 3.94 -35.46 2.24
CA ASP A 10 3.00 -34.90 1.27
C ASP A 10 3.21 -33.38 1.24
N VAL A 11 3.87 -32.89 0.19
CA VAL A 11 3.96 -31.46 -0.08
C VAL A 11 2.62 -31.06 -0.70
N ALA A 12 1.67 -30.68 0.16
CA ALA A 12 0.42 -30.09 -0.28
C ALA A 12 0.72 -28.79 -1.04
N ALA A 13 0.58 -28.82 -2.36
CA ALA A 13 0.62 -27.63 -3.20
C ALA A 13 -0.60 -26.77 -2.84
N PHE A 14 -0.37 -25.63 -2.20
CA PHE A 14 -1.43 -24.64 -1.96
C PHE A 14 -1.85 -24.06 -3.31
N ALA A 15 -3.04 -24.43 -3.80
CA ALA A 15 -3.66 -23.75 -4.92
C ALA A 15 -3.82 -22.26 -4.57
N GLN A 16 -3.35 -21.38 -5.46
CA GLN A 16 -3.59 -19.94 -5.32
C GLN A 16 -5.11 -19.73 -5.30
N PRO A 17 -5.67 -19.07 -4.26
CA PRO A 17 -7.10 -18.80 -4.23
C PRO A 17 -7.48 -17.97 -5.47
N ASP A 18 -8.55 -18.36 -6.15
CA ASP A 18 -9.10 -17.57 -7.25
C ASP A 18 -9.76 -16.31 -6.67
N ILE A 19 -8.99 -15.21 -6.61
CA ILE A 19 -9.46 -13.94 -6.06
C ILE A 19 -10.35 -13.26 -7.10
N PRO A 20 -11.65 -13.04 -6.81
CA PRO A 20 -12.54 -12.43 -7.78
C PRO A 20 -12.10 -10.98 -8.06
N LYS A 21 -12.11 -10.62 -9.35
CA LYS A 21 -11.89 -9.24 -9.78
C LYS A 21 -13.04 -8.35 -9.29
N THR A 22 -12.71 -7.37 -8.47
CA THR A 22 -13.66 -6.32 -8.02
C THR A 22 -14.24 -5.54 -9.22
N TRP A 23 -13.42 -5.23 -10.23
CA TRP A 23 -13.83 -4.44 -11.39
C TRP A 23 -14.09 -5.32 -12.63
N ASP A 24 -15.04 -6.25 -12.50
CA ASP A 24 -15.48 -7.11 -13.61
C ASP A 24 -16.69 -6.49 -14.33
N ALA A 25 -16.57 -6.20 -15.63
CA ALA A 25 -17.60 -5.49 -16.38
C ALA A 25 -18.95 -6.24 -16.44
N LYS A 26 -18.93 -7.58 -16.48
CA LYS A 26 -20.14 -8.40 -16.55
C LYS A 26 -20.86 -8.46 -15.21
N LYS A 27 -20.11 -8.54 -14.10
CA LYS A 27 -20.69 -8.52 -12.75
C LYS A 27 -21.18 -7.12 -12.40
N LEU A 28 -20.40 -6.09 -12.72
CA LEU A 28 -20.77 -4.70 -12.46
C LEU A 28 -22.10 -4.35 -13.15
N SER A 29 -22.32 -4.78 -14.39
CA SER A 29 -23.57 -4.51 -15.12
C SER A 29 -24.85 -4.97 -14.44
N THR A 30 -24.76 -6.00 -13.59
CA THR A 30 -25.90 -6.49 -12.80
C THR A 30 -26.27 -5.61 -11.61
N PHE A 31 -25.36 -4.74 -11.15
CA PHE A 31 -25.56 -3.83 -10.01
C PHE A 31 -25.92 -2.41 -10.45
N GLU A 32 -26.01 -2.15 -11.75
CA GLU A 32 -26.25 -0.82 -12.28
C GLU A 32 -27.72 -0.46 -12.20
N LEU A 33 -28.00 0.71 -11.65
CA LEU A 33 -29.32 1.31 -11.75
C LEU A 33 -29.48 1.94 -13.14
N PRO A 34 -30.71 1.95 -13.69
CA PRO A 34 -30.98 2.70 -14.91
C PRO A 34 -30.63 4.18 -14.71
N PRO A 35 -30.15 4.87 -15.76
CA PRO A 35 -29.85 6.29 -15.68
C PRO A 35 -31.06 7.10 -15.18
N PRO A 36 -30.85 8.10 -14.31
CA PRO A 36 -31.95 8.89 -13.75
C PRO A 36 -32.69 9.73 -14.80
N PHE A 37 -32.07 9.99 -15.95
CA PHE A 37 -32.66 10.74 -17.05
C PHE A 37 -32.68 9.89 -18.34
N PRO A 38 -33.82 9.86 -19.06
CA PRO A 38 -33.89 9.20 -20.37
C PRO A 38 -32.89 9.80 -21.35
N GLY A 39 -32.24 8.95 -22.15
CA GLY A 39 -31.32 9.37 -23.22
C GLY A 39 -29.91 9.73 -22.75
N VAL A 40 -29.58 9.58 -21.46
CA VAL A 40 -28.22 9.74 -20.96
C VAL A 40 -27.53 8.38 -20.88
N ASP A 41 -26.40 8.23 -21.56
CA ASP A 41 -25.52 7.08 -21.45
C ASP A 41 -24.41 7.33 -20.42
N TYR A 42 -24.24 6.42 -19.46
CA TYR A 42 -23.15 6.46 -18.48
C TYR A 42 -22.10 5.43 -18.84
N LYS A 43 -20.94 5.91 -19.31
CA LYS A 43 -19.80 5.05 -19.63
C LYS A 43 -18.96 4.79 -18.39
N ARG A 44 -18.85 3.51 -18.01
CA ARG A 44 -17.93 3.08 -16.97
C ARG A 44 -16.50 3.07 -17.46
N VAL A 45 -15.62 3.31 -16.51
CA VAL A 45 -14.20 3.03 -16.65
C VAL A 45 -14.02 1.54 -16.94
N SER A 46 -13.25 1.20 -17.98
CA SER A 46 -12.99 -0.18 -18.34
C SER A 46 -12.18 -0.90 -17.26
N ALA A 47 -12.35 -2.22 -17.15
CA ALA A 47 -11.52 -3.06 -16.27
C ALA A 47 -10.02 -2.90 -16.58
N ASP A 48 -9.66 -2.89 -17.86
CA ASP A 48 -8.28 -2.69 -18.30
C ASP A 48 -7.70 -1.36 -17.83
N TYR A 49 -8.50 -0.30 -17.82
CA TYR A 49 -8.05 0.98 -17.26
C TYR A 49 -7.93 0.89 -15.74
N TYR A 50 -8.94 0.36 -15.04
CA TYR A 50 -8.94 0.28 -13.58
C TYR A 50 -7.72 -0.49 -13.05
N TYR A 51 -7.39 -1.63 -13.64
CA TYR A 51 -6.25 -2.46 -13.24
C TYR A 51 -4.88 -1.93 -13.72
N LYS A 52 -4.84 -0.88 -14.55
CA LYS A 52 -3.59 -0.16 -14.87
C LYS A 52 -3.24 0.91 -13.84
N ILE A 53 -4.18 1.29 -12.97
CA ILE A 53 -3.92 2.27 -11.91
C ILE A 53 -2.95 1.61 -10.91
N PRO A 54 -1.77 2.21 -10.66
CA PRO A 54 -0.82 1.64 -9.71
C PRO A 54 -1.41 1.67 -8.30
N ALA A 55 -1.15 0.62 -7.52
CA ALA A 55 -1.54 0.60 -6.12
C ALA A 55 -0.80 1.71 -5.35
N PHE A 56 -1.51 2.38 -4.43
CA PHE A 56 -0.94 3.41 -3.59
C PHE A 56 -0.03 2.79 -2.53
N THR A 57 1.23 3.23 -2.49
CA THR A 57 2.20 2.77 -1.47
C THR A 57 1.95 3.51 -0.16
N ILE A 58 1.56 2.78 0.87
CA ILE A 58 1.35 3.30 2.22
C ILE A 58 2.66 3.21 3.00
N TYR A 59 3.16 4.36 3.45
CA TYR A 59 4.33 4.45 4.32
C TYR A 59 3.92 4.59 5.78
N LYS A 60 4.81 4.18 6.67
CA LYS A 60 4.65 4.35 8.11
C LYS A 60 4.52 5.83 8.44
N THR A 61 3.44 6.17 9.15
CA THR A 61 3.20 7.52 9.65
C THR A 61 3.63 7.63 11.10
N TYR A 62 3.93 8.87 11.52
CA TYR A 62 4.35 9.20 12.86
C TYR A 62 3.43 10.30 13.42
N PRO A 63 3.22 10.35 14.74
CA PRO A 63 2.32 11.34 15.34
C PRO A 63 2.79 12.78 15.07
N VAL A 64 1.84 13.66 14.79
CA VAL A 64 2.09 15.09 14.68
C VAL A 64 1.80 15.72 16.04
N TYR A 65 2.81 16.37 16.63
CA TYR A 65 2.68 17.06 17.91
C TYR A 65 2.43 18.56 17.70
N ALA A 66 1.73 19.19 18.66
CA ALA A 66 1.65 20.64 18.73
C ALA A 66 3.04 21.24 19.07
N PRO A 67 3.32 22.50 18.71
CA PRO A 67 4.60 23.15 19.03
C PRO A 67 4.94 23.04 20.52
N GLY A 68 6.16 22.58 20.83
CA GLY A 68 6.65 22.39 22.20
C GLY A 68 6.08 21.18 22.96
N ARG A 69 5.31 20.31 22.30
CA ARG A 69 4.77 19.07 22.90
C ARG A 69 5.45 17.81 22.37
N GLU A 70 6.37 17.95 21.42
CA GLU A 70 7.08 16.80 20.87
C GLU A 70 8.10 16.25 21.88
N PRO A 71 8.35 14.93 21.86
CA PRO A 71 9.46 14.35 22.61
C PRO A 71 10.79 14.97 22.18
N GLN A 72 11.73 15.10 23.12
CA GLN A 72 13.06 15.63 22.82
C GLN A 72 13.75 14.79 21.74
N GLY A 73 14.30 15.44 20.72
CA GLY A 73 15.01 14.78 19.63
C GLY A 73 14.12 14.09 18.59
N TYR A 74 12.79 14.19 18.73
CA TYR A 74 11.84 13.50 17.86
C TYR A 74 11.99 13.93 16.40
N TRP A 75 12.04 15.23 16.16
CA TRP A 75 12.16 15.78 14.82
C TRP A 75 13.49 15.40 14.17
N GLU A 76 14.60 15.54 14.89
CA GLU A 76 15.94 15.19 14.43
C GLU A 76 16.05 13.70 14.09
N HIS A 77 15.44 12.83 14.89
CA HIS A 77 15.36 11.40 14.62
C HIS A 77 14.58 11.12 13.33
N LEU A 78 13.42 11.76 13.13
CA LEU A 78 12.61 11.55 11.91
C LEU A 78 13.36 11.91 10.63
N HIS A 79 14.27 12.90 10.65
CA HIS A 79 15.11 13.24 9.49
C HIS A 79 16.12 12.16 9.12
N GLN A 80 16.45 11.26 10.05
CA GLN A 80 17.42 10.18 9.84
C GLN A 80 16.77 8.85 9.46
N VAL A 81 15.46 8.73 9.64
CA VAL A 81 14.75 7.47 9.38
C VAL A 81 14.37 7.38 7.91
N GLU A 82 14.74 6.26 7.28
CA GLU A 82 14.30 5.95 5.92
C GLU A 82 12.79 5.62 5.89
N PRO A 83 12.07 5.99 4.82
CA PRO A 83 10.68 5.64 4.65
C PRO A 83 10.45 4.12 4.68
N GLN A 84 9.59 3.67 5.59
CA GLN A 84 9.22 2.26 5.72
C GLN A 84 7.84 2.01 5.11
N ILE A 85 7.72 1.00 4.25
CA ILE A 85 6.42 0.58 3.69
C ILE A 85 5.61 -0.10 4.80
N ALA A 86 4.45 0.47 5.13
CA ALA A 86 3.58 -0.05 6.18
C ALA A 86 2.73 -1.25 5.71
N PHE A 87 2.34 -1.27 4.43
CA PHE A 87 1.56 -2.34 3.85
C PHE A 87 2.29 -2.97 2.67
N ASN A 88 2.71 -4.24 2.82
CA ASN A 88 3.31 -5.01 1.74
C ASN A 88 2.67 -6.40 1.66
N PRO A 89 1.77 -6.63 0.68
CA PRO A 89 1.01 -7.88 0.60
C PRO A 89 1.90 -9.10 0.31
N LEU A 90 3.10 -8.92 -0.28
CA LEU A 90 4.03 -10.01 -0.57
C LEU A 90 4.64 -10.63 0.69
N LYS A 91 4.55 -9.94 1.84
CA LYS A 91 5.08 -10.39 3.12
C LYS A 91 4.02 -11.04 4.01
N LEU A 92 2.73 -10.94 3.67
CA LEU A 92 1.61 -11.39 4.51
C LEU A 92 1.28 -12.85 4.20
N LYS A 93 1.33 -13.72 5.20
CA LYS A 93 1.12 -15.18 5.01
C LYS A 93 -0.01 -15.71 5.88
N THR A 94 -0.18 -15.15 7.06
CA THR A 94 -1.17 -15.60 8.05
C THR A 94 -2.34 -14.63 8.14
N VAL A 95 -3.47 -15.11 8.63
CA VAL A 95 -4.64 -14.25 8.91
C VAL A 95 -4.26 -13.11 9.86
N ALA A 96 -3.44 -13.38 10.87
CA ALA A 96 -2.95 -12.36 11.79
C ALA A 96 -2.12 -11.27 11.07
N ASP A 97 -1.27 -11.65 10.11
CA ASP A 97 -0.50 -10.69 9.29
C ASP A 97 -1.47 -9.80 8.49
N TRP A 98 -2.49 -10.39 7.87
CA TRP A 98 -3.50 -9.67 7.10
C TRP A 98 -4.35 -8.75 7.98
N THR A 99 -4.72 -9.17 9.19
CA THR A 99 -5.47 -8.35 10.14
C THR A 99 -4.66 -7.14 10.59
N ALA A 100 -3.40 -7.34 11.02
CA ALA A 100 -2.53 -6.26 11.47
C ALA A 100 -2.18 -5.29 10.33
N ALA A 101 -1.92 -5.81 9.13
CA ALA A 101 -1.66 -4.98 7.97
C ALA A 101 -2.91 -4.20 7.54
N GLY A 102 -4.11 -4.80 7.67
CA GLY A 102 -5.38 -4.15 7.41
C GLY A 102 -5.63 -2.98 8.36
N GLU A 103 -5.41 -3.17 9.67
CA GLU A 103 -5.50 -2.09 10.68
C GLU A 103 -4.64 -0.89 10.28
N ALA A 104 -3.39 -1.10 9.87
CA ALA A 104 -2.51 -0.03 9.39
C ALA A 104 -3.03 0.72 8.15
N VAL A 105 -3.78 0.05 7.26
CA VAL A 105 -4.41 0.69 6.09
C VAL A 105 -5.61 1.53 6.51
N PHE A 106 -6.42 1.05 7.46
CA PHE A 106 -7.62 1.76 7.92
C PHE A 106 -7.29 2.95 8.84
N ASP A 107 -6.25 2.83 9.65
CA ASP A 107 -5.77 3.91 10.52
C ASP A 107 -4.92 4.94 9.76
N PHE A 108 -4.62 4.70 8.48
CA PHE A 108 -3.83 5.62 7.69
C PHE A 108 -4.55 6.97 7.53
N PRO A 109 -3.93 8.10 7.92
CA PRO A 109 -4.58 9.39 7.86
C PRO A 109 -4.83 9.81 6.42
N THR A 110 -6.09 9.71 5.97
CA THR A 110 -6.54 10.01 4.60
C THR A 110 -6.28 11.45 4.16
N ILE A 111 -6.05 12.38 5.08
CA ILE A 111 -5.65 13.76 4.76
C ILE A 111 -4.31 13.81 3.99
N SER A 112 -3.46 12.79 4.17
CA SER A 112 -2.21 12.65 3.42
C SER A 112 -2.42 12.31 1.93
N LEU A 113 -3.58 11.75 1.54
CA LEU A 113 -3.93 11.43 0.15
C LEU A 113 -4.28 12.68 -0.69
N ARG A 114 -4.48 13.85 -0.06
CA ARG A 114 -4.82 15.11 -0.73
C ARG A 114 -3.60 16.02 -0.95
N MET A 115 -2.44 15.66 -0.40
CA MET A 115 -1.21 16.38 -0.67
C MET A 115 -0.46 15.71 -1.83
N PRO A 116 -0.13 16.43 -2.92
CA PRO A 116 0.93 15.95 -3.78
C PRO A 116 2.18 15.90 -2.90
N VAL A 117 2.64 14.69 -2.57
CA VAL A 117 3.98 14.49 -2.03
C VAL A 117 4.90 15.24 -2.99
N LEU A 118 5.58 16.27 -2.49
CA LEU A 118 6.66 16.92 -3.20
C LEU A 118 7.76 15.88 -3.38
N SER A 119 7.61 15.01 -4.38
CA SER A 119 8.63 14.10 -4.84
C SER A 119 9.71 14.96 -5.49
N LYS A 120 10.59 15.51 -4.67
CA LYS A 120 11.95 15.84 -5.07
C LYS A 120 12.87 14.96 -4.23
N PRO A 121 13.81 14.22 -4.84
CA PRO A 121 14.79 13.47 -4.08
C PRO A 121 15.57 14.45 -3.20
N VAL A 122 15.78 14.09 -1.94
CA VAL A 122 16.70 14.79 -1.04
C VAL A 122 18.08 14.74 -1.70
N PRO A 123 18.68 15.87 -2.12
CA PRO A 123 20.06 15.85 -2.54
C PRO A 123 20.91 15.58 -1.30
N THR A 124 21.59 14.43 -1.28
CA THR A 124 22.61 14.12 -0.27
C THR A 124 23.57 15.29 -0.15
N THR A 125 23.77 15.75 1.08
CA THR A 125 24.76 16.74 1.51
C THR A 125 26.17 16.29 1.09
N SER A 126 26.52 16.52 -0.16
CA SER A 126 27.88 16.44 -0.69
C SER A 126 28.16 17.51 -1.76
N ALA A 127 27.16 18.32 -2.14
CA ALA A 127 27.28 19.29 -3.23
C ALA A 127 27.44 20.76 -2.77
N ILE A 128 27.70 21.02 -1.48
CA ILE A 128 27.94 22.39 -0.97
C ILE A 128 29.45 22.70 -0.81
N ALA A 129 30.34 21.74 -1.08
CA ALA A 129 31.79 21.89 -0.88
C ALA A 129 32.58 22.25 -2.17
N SER A 130 31.97 22.94 -3.15
CA SER A 130 32.69 23.31 -4.38
C SER A 130 32.36 24.71 -4.92
N GLY A 131 31.81 25.59 -4.10
CA GLY A 131 31.37 26.93 -4.52
C GLY A 131 31.99 28.11 -3.76
N ILE A 132 33.12 27.93 -3.08
CA ILE A 132 33.89 29.05 -2.52
C ILE A 132 35.32 28.91 -3.02
N GLY A 133 35.65 29.64 -4.09
CA GLY A 133 36.96 29.65 -4.71
C GLY A 133 37.03 30.60 -5.90
N ASN A 134 37.72 31.72 -5.65
CA ASN A 134 38.09 32.88 -6.50
C ASN A 134 37.07 34.02 -6.62
#